data_AF-A0A963D2X4-F1
#
_entry.id   AF-A0A963D2X4-F1
#
_cell.length_a   1.000
_cell.length_b   1.000
_cell.length_c   1.000
_cell.angle_alpha   90.00
_cell.angle_beta   90.00
_cell.angle_gamma   90.00
#
_symmetry.space_group_name_H-M   'P 1'
#
loop_
_entity.id
_entity.type
_entity.pdbx_description
1 polymer ?
#
loop_
_entity_poly.entity_id
_entity_poly.type
_entity_poly.pdbx_seq_one_letter_code
_entity_poly.pdbx_strand_id
1 'polypeptide(L)'
;MRKTLCAGALLLATLNAHALEAGDIAFTAFNTDEDGWAIVALAELPVDSVIYFTENEWSGAALGAGGAFNSGEAVYTWSLGDDAVSAGEVVRFSRVNSAAERGVSLGSLSAGTGANIAGGGDSLFAYVGSDATTPAAFLAAISNEGFEGDQLSGTGLALGSSAIALEAGTRFGEYVGARSGEAAFASYASPLNEAANWSVSKLNSASVAPNLESFTIAAAVPEPESYAMMLAGLGLLAGVARRRR
;
A
#
# COMPACT_ATOMS: atom_id res chain seq x y z
N MET A 1 -48.51 -32.81 -3.73
CA MET A 1 -47.12 -32.35 -3.97
C MET A 1 -47.00 -30.91 -3.49
N ARG A 2 -46.44 -30.69 -2.29
CA ARG A 2 -46.23 -29.35 -1.71
C ARG A 2 -44.94 -28.79 -2.29
N LYS A 3 -45.04 -27.72 -3.08
CA LYS A 3 -43.89 -26.97 -3.60
C LYS A 3 -43.47 -25.96 -2.55
N THR A 4 -42.36 -26.23 -1.87
CA THR A 4 -41.71 -25.29 -0.95
C THR A 4 -40.91 -24.31 -1.82
N LEU A 5 -41.32 -23.03 -1.87
CA LEU A 5 -40.48 -21.96 -2.43
C LEU A 5 -39.48 -21.52 -1.35
N CYS A 6 -38.19 -21.70 -1.61
CA CYS A 6 -37.14 -21.01 -0.87
C CYS A 6 -36.97 -19.60 -1.46
N ALA A 7 -37.26 -18.57 -0.68
CA ALA A 7 -36.90 -17.19 -1.00
C ALA A 7 -35.50 -16.92 -0.46
N GLY A 8 -34.50 -16.81 -1.35
CA GLY A 8 -33.17 -16.33 -0.99
C GLY A 8 -33.17 -14.80 -0.90
N ALA A 9 -32.80 -14.25 0.25
CA ALA A 9 -32.59 -12.82 0.41
C ALA A 9 -31.25 -12.44 -0.24
N LEU A 10 -31.32 -11.59 -1.27
CA LEU A 10 -30.14 -10.98 -1.89
C LEU A 10 -29.71 -9.80 -1.01
N LEU A 11 -28.62 -9.93 -0.26
CA LEU A 11 -27.98 -8.78 0.38
C LEU A 11 -27.31 -7.95 -0.71
N LEU A 12 -27.85 -6.77 -1.03
CA LEU A 12 -27.12 -5.74 -1.74
C LEU A 12 -26.13 -5.12 -0.74
N ALA A 13 -24.84 -5.49 -0.85
CA ALA A 13 -23.78 -4.70 -0.24
C ALA A 13 -23.63 -3.41 -1.07
N THR A 14 -23.93 -2.26 -0.47
CA THR A 14 -23.56 -0.97 -1.05
C THR A 14 -22.05 -0.83 -0.92
N LEU A 15 -21.31 -1.04 -2.01
CA LEU A 15 -19.91 -0.63 -2.11
C LEU A 15 -19.90 0.91 -2.11
N ASN A 16 -19.59 1.52 -0.97
CA ASN A 16 -19.18 2.91 -0.98
C ASN A 16 -17.81 2.93 -1.65
N ALA A 17 -17.70 3.57 -2.82
CA ALA A 17 -16.39 3.86 -3.39
C ALA A 17 -15.64 4.74 -2.39
N HIS A 18 -14.63 4.16 -1.74
CA HIS A 18 -13.72 4.90 -0.86
C HIS A 18 -12.81 5.74 -1.75
N ALA A 19 -12.68 7.02 -1.41
CA ALA A 19 -11.76 7.90 -2.12
C ALA A 19 -10.36 7.63 -1.59
N LEU A 20 -9.44 7.31 -2.50
CA LEU A 20 -8.06 6.97 -2.12
C LEU A 20 -7.40 8.13 -1.37
N GLU A 21 -6.77 7.81 -0.24
CA GLU A 21 -6.17 8.73 0.71
C GLU A 21 -4.79 8.26 1.20
N ALA A 22 -4.15 9.09 2.03
CA ALA A 22 -2.83 8.81 2.57
C ALA A 22 -2.82 7.50 3.38
N GLY A 23 -1.92 6.59 3.04
CA GLY A 23 -1.77 5.30 3.70
C GLY A 23 -2.61 4.16 3.09
N ASP A 24 -3.37 4.39 2.01
CA ASP A 24 -4.05 3.30 1.29
C ASP A 24 -3.12 2.41 0.49
N ILE A 25 -1.90 2.89 0.21
CA ILE A 25 -0.79 2.10 -0.29
C ILE A 25 0.46 2.39 0.53
N ALA A 26 1.43 1.50 0.46
CA ALA A 26 2.77 1.75 0.97
C ALA A 26 3.82 1.07 0.09
N PHE A 27 5.02 1.65 -0.01
CA PHE A 27 6.12 1.05 -0.75
C PHE A 27 6.63 -0.20 -0.03
N THR A 28 7.04 -1.20 -0.80
CA THR A 28 7.67 -2.45 -0.31
C THR A 28 9.02 -2.72 -0.94
N ALA A 29 9.33 -2.04 -2.05
CA ALA A 29 10.66 -2.03 -2.64
C ALA A 29 10.91 -0.76 -3.45
N PHE A 30 12.19 -0.41 -3.61
CA PHE A 30 12.68 0.69 -4.44
C PHE A 30 14.01 0.27 -5.05
N ASN A 31 14.21 0.43 -6.36
CA ASN A 31 15.40 -0.01 -7.08
C ASN A 31 15.79 1.00 -8.18
N THR A 32 16.81 1.82 -7.91
CA THR A 32 17.35 2.81 -8.85
C THR A 32 18.23 2.19 -9.94
N ASP A 33 18.65 0.92 -9.77
CA ASP A 33 19.47 0.22 -10.77
C ASP A 33 18.63 -0.55 -11.80
N GLU A 34 17.45 -1.05 -11.39
CA GLU A 34 16.46 -1.64 -12.31
C GLU A 34 15.53 -0.58 -12.93
N ASP A 35 15.46 0.61 -12.31
CA ASP A 35 14.38 1.57 -12.52
C ASP A 35 13.02 0.94 -12.18
N GLY A 36 12.80 0.63 -10.90
CA GLY A 36 11.60 -0.07 -10.45
C GLY A 36 11.28 0.12 -8.99
N TRP A 37 10.05 -0.23 -8.62
CA TRP A 37 9.57 -0.22 -7.25
C TRP A 37 8.46 -1.26 -7.07
N ALA A 38 8.06 -1.48 -5.83
CA ALA A 38 6.85 -2.25 -5.53
C ALA A 38 6.05 -1.54 -4.43
N ILE A 39 4.74 -1.73 -4.47
CA ILE A 39 3.81 -1.24 -3.44
C ILE A 39 2.94 -2.38 -2.94
N VAL A 40 2.41 -2.24 -1.73
CA VAL A 40 1.29 -3.02 -1.23
C VAL A 40 0.06 -2.11 -1.12
N ALA A 41 -1.11 -2.63 -1.47
CA ALA A 41 -2.38 -1.99 -1.17
C ALA A 41 -2.76 -2.26 0.30
N LEU A 42 -2.97 -1.22 1.10
CA LEU A 42 -3.41 -1.31 2.51
C LEU A 42 -4.93 -1.11 2.65
N ALA A 43 -5.56 -0.60 1.60
CA ALA A 43 -6.99 -0.61 1.34
C ALA A 43 -7.25 -1.20 -0.07
N GLU A 44 -8.51 -1.50 -0.40
CA GLU A 44 -8.85 -1.94 -1.76
C GLU A 44 -8.66 -0.78 -2.75
N LEU A 45 -7.94 -1.02 -3.85
CA LEU A 45 -7.86 -0.08 -4.96
C LEU A 45 -8.93 -0.48 -5.98
N PRO A 46 -9.99 0.33 -6.16
CA PRO A 46 -11.12 -0.05 -7.00
C PRO A 46 -10.74 -0.06 -8.48
N VAL A 47 -11.56 -0.75 -9.29
CA VAL A 47 -11.51 -0.65 -10.75
C VAL A 47 -11.52 0.80 -11.22
N ASP A 48 -10.95 1.04 -12.39
CA ASP A 48 -10.78 2.34 -13.03
C ASP A 48 -9.92 3.35 -12.24
N SER A 49 -9.26 2.93 -11.15
CA SER A 49 -8.30 3.79 -10.45
C SER A 49 -7.13 4.15 -11.37
N VAL A 50 -6.77 5.43 -11.35
CA VAL A 50 -5.56 5.95 -11.97
C VAL A 50 -4.69 6.56 -10.88
N ILE A 51 -3.51 5.98 -10.68
CA ILE A 51 -2.53 6.44 -9.71
C ILE A 51 -1.31 6.95 -10.47
N TYR A 52 -0.85 8.13 -10.06
CA TYR A 52 0.32 8.78 -10.63
C TYR A 52 1.51 8.62 -9.71
N PHE A 53 2.70 8.49 -10.30
CA PHE A 53 3.96 8.52 -9.57
C PHE A 53 4.90 9.56 -10.18
N THR A 54 5.69 10.25 -9.36
CA THR A 54 6.68 11.20 -9.87
C THR A 54 7.79 11.47 -8.86
N GLU A 55 8.97 11.79 -9.38
CA GLU A 55 10.12 12.30 -8.61
C GLU A 55 10.20 13.83 -8.59
N ASN A 56 9.30 14.52 -9.31
CA ASN A 56 9.19 15.97 -9.21
C ASN A 56 8.95 16.37 -7.74
N GLU A 57 9.65 17.41 -7.28
CA GLU A 57 9.57 17.86 -5.90
C GLU A 57 8.29 18.65 -5.63
N TRP A 58 7.68 18.37 -4.48
CA TRP A 58 6.52 19.10 -4.00
C TRP A 58 6.91 20.45 -3.39
N SER A 59 6.17 21.50 -3.74
CA SER A 59 6.40 22.88 -3.27
C SER A 59 6.08 23.14 -1.79
N GLY A 60 5.46 22.19 -1.08
CA GLY A 60 5.19 22.28 0.36
C GLY A 60 3.91 23.04 0.76
N ALA A 61 3.17 23.61 -0.20
CA ALA A 61 1.86 24.22 0.04
C ALA A 61 0.73 23.18 0.00
N ALA A 62 -0.39 23.47 0.65
CA ALA A 62 -1.54 22.55 0.68
C ALA A 62 -2.21 22.40 -0.70
N LEU A 63 -2.81 21.23 -0.92
CA LEU A 63 -3.67 20.96 -2.07
C LEU A 63 -4.78 22.03 -2.19
N GLY A 64 -4.97 22.57 -3.40
CA GLY A 64 -5.94 23.65 -3.64
C GLY A 64 -5.54 25.04 -3.11
N ALA A 65 -4.40 25.15 -2.41
CA ALA A 65 -3.87 26.41 -1.87
C ALA A 65 -2.56 26.84 -2.57
N GLY A 66 -2.32 26.36 -3.79
CA GLY A 66 -1.12 26.66 -4.58
C GLY A 66 -0.02 25.59 -4.49
N GLY A 67 -0.25 24.49 -3.78
CA GLY A 67 0.63 23.32 -3.84
C GLY A 67 0.67 22.74 -5.25
N ALA A 68 1.88 22.58 -5.78
CA ALA A 68 2.17 21.95 -7.06
C ALA A 68 3.53 21.23 -7.02
N PHE A 69 3.67 20.23 -7.89
CA PHE A 69 4.99 19.70 -8.25
C PHE A 69 5.74 20.71 -9.12
N ASN A 70 7.06 20.70 -9.05
CA ASN A 70 7.88 21.33 -10.08
C ASN A 70 7.83 20.51 -11.39
N SER A 71 8.71 20.86 -12.33
CA SER A 71 8.83 20.17 -13.61
C SER A 71 10.28 19.79 -13.85
N GLY A 72 10.51 18.67 -14.50
CA GLY A 72 11.84 18.23 -14.91
C GLY A 72 11.90 16.72 -15.04
N GLU A 73 11.16 16.03 -14.17
CA GLU A 73 11.06 14.58 -14.13
C GLU A 73 9.77 14.07 -14.78
N ALA A 74 9.79 12.79 -15.16
CA ALA A 74 8.61 12.16 -15.73
C ALA A 74 7.51 11.94 -14.67
N VAL A 75 6.27 11.89 -15.15
CA VAL A 75 5.15 11.32 -14.40
C VAL A 75 4.81 9.96 -14.97
N TYR A 76 4.73 8.96 -14.10
CA TYR A 76 4.25 7.63 -14.40
C TYR A 76 2.75 7.58 -14.15
N THR A 77 1.99 7.03 -15.09
CA THR A 77 0.53 6.85 -14.96
C THR A 77 0.23 5.36 -14.93
N TRP A 78 -0.27 4.87 -13.80
CA TRP A 78 -0.73 3.51 -13.61
C TRP A 78 -2.27 3.49 -13.65
N SER A 79 -2.84 2.74 -14.58
CA SER A 79 -4.28 2.58 -14.74
C SER A 79 -4.67 1.13 -14.52
N LEU A 80 -5.60 0.90 -13.60
CA LEU A 80 -6.14 -0.44 -13.32
C LEU A 80 -7.14 -0.91 -14.40
N GLY A 81 -7.90 0.02 -15.01
CA GLY A 81 -8.95 -0.37 -15.96
C GLY A 81 -9.98 -1.29 -15.27
N ASP A 82 -10.27 -2.45 -15.86
CA ASP A 82 -11.23 -3.40 -15.27
C ASP A 82 -10.66 -4.21 -14.08
N ASP A 83 -9.37 -4.06 -13.76
CA ASP A 83 -8.74 -4.75 -12.62
C ASP A 83 -9.02 -4.01 -11.29
N ALA A 84 -9.12 -4.74 -10.18
CA ALA A 84 -9.08 -4.17 -8.83
C ALA A 84 -7.91 -4.78 -8.06
N VAL A 85 -7.32 -4.03 -7.13
CA VAL A 85 -6.23 -4.52 -6.27
C VAL A 85 -6.80 -4.74 -4.88
N SER A 86 -6.78 -5.98 -4.41
CA SER A 86 -7.27 -6.29 -3.06
C SER A 86 -6.28 -5.79 -2.00
N ALA A 87 -6.79 -5.39 -0.83
CA ALA A 87 -5.92 -5.07 0.30
C ALA A 87 -5.02 -6.27 0.63
N GLY A 88 -3.73 -5.99 0.83
CA GLY A 88 -2.65 -6.95 1.01
C GLY A 88 -1.93 -7.36 -0.27
N GLU A 89 -2.47 -7.08 -1.45
CA GLU A 89 -1.82 -7.42 -2.72
C GLU A 89 -0.62 -6.50 -3.01
N VAL A 90 0.44 -7.09 -3.56
CA VAL A 90 1.68 -6.38 -3.91
C VAL A 90 1.76 -6.21 -5.43
N VAL A 91 1.98 -4.98 -5.88
CA VAL A 91 2.13 -4.63 -7.29
C VAL A 91 3.56 -4.19 -7.56
N ARG A 92 4.18 -4.79 -8.59
CA ARG A 92 5.55 -4.48 -9.03
C ARG A 92 5.54 -3.60 -10.27
N PHE A 93 6.41 -2.60 -10.27
CA PHE A 93 6.74 -1.71 -11.39
C PHE A 93 8.21 -1.93 -11.74
N SER A 94 8.54 -2.14 -13.01
CA SER A 94 9.90 -2.53 -13.42
C SER A 94 10.32 -1.89 -14.72
N ARG A 95 11.63 -1.64 -14.86
CA ARG A 95 12.28 -1.09 -16.07
C ARG A 95 11.58 0.16 -16.58
N VAL A 96 11.23 1.05 -15.66
CA VAL A 96 10.42 2.23 -15.92
C VAL A 96 11.17 3.32 -16.69
N ASN A 97 12.41 3.08 -17.11
CA ASN A 97 13.13 3.95 -18.04
C ASN A 97 13.01 3.51 -19.50
N SER A 98 12.54 2.29 -19.77
CA SER A 98 12.47 1.71 -21.12
C SER A 98 11.02 1.60 -21.58
N ALA A 99 10.62 2.36 -22.60
CA ALA A 99 9.26 2.26 -23.15
C ALA A 99 8.91 0.85 -23.70
N ALA A 100 9.92 0.06 -24.09
CA ALA A 100 9.75 -1.29 -24.61
C ALA A 100 9.68 -2.36 -23.51
N GLU A 101 10.31 -2.13 -22.35
CA GLU A 101 10.47 -3.15 -21.32
C GLU A 101 9.76 -2.81 -20.00
N ARG A 102 9.30 -1.57 -19.86
CA ARG A 102 8.50 -1.10 -18.73
C ARG A 102 7.32 -2.03 -18.52
N GLY A 103 7.17 -2.49 -17.28
CA GLY A 103 6.09 -3.39 -16.90
C GLY A 103 5.49 -3.03 -15.56
N VAL A 104 4.22 -3.40 -15.40
CA VAL A 104 3.52 -3.48 -14.12
C VAL A 104 2.86 -4.85 -14.02
N SER A 105 2.82 -5.44 -12.82
CA SER A 105 2.28 -6.80 -12.63
C SER A 105 0.76 -6.90 -12.74
N LEU A 106 0.04 -5.77 -12.60
CA LEU A 106 -1.41 -5.65 -12.70
C LEU A 106 -1.79 -4.28 -13.31
N GLY A 107 -2.81 -4.22 -14.16
CA GLY A 107 -3.16 -3.01 -14.91
C GLY A 107 -2.14 -2.63 -15.99
N SER A 108 -2.05 -1.33 -16.27
CA SER A 108 -1.18 -0.78 -17.33
C SER A 108 -0.36 0.41 -16.85
N LEU A 109 0.90 0.50 -17.28
CA LEU A 109 1.82 1.57 -16.89
C LEU A 109 2.30 2.32 -18.12
N SER A 110 2.17 3.64 -18.09
CA SER A 110 2.77 4.55 -19.05
C SER A 110 3.60 5.62 -18.33
N ALA A 111 4.44 6.34 -19.06
CA ALA A 111 5.21 7.44 -18.50
C ALA A 111 5.44 8.55 -19.52
N GLY A 112 5.68 9.76 -18.99
CA GLY A 112 6.16 10.89 -19.77
C GLY A 112 7.57 10.69 -20.35
N THR A 113 8.03 11.68 -21.11
CA THR A 113 9.41 11.72 -21.62
C THR A 113 10.43 11.81 -20.50
N GLY A 114 11.58 11.17 -20.65
CA GLY A 114 12.66 11.23 -19.65
C GLY A 114 12.45 10.33 -18.44
N ALA A 115 11.50 9.39 -18.50
CA ALA A 115 11.26 8.44 -17.42
C ALA A 115 12.55 7.70 -17.03
N ASN A 116 12.90 7.78 -15.76
CA ASN A 116 14.06 7.18 -15.12
C ASN A 116 13.86 7.34 -13.62
N ILE A 117 14.24 6.36 -12.79
CA ILE A 117 14.35 6.56 -11.34
C ILE A 117 15.81 6.86 -11.06
N ALA A 118 16.12 8.10 -10.71
CA ALA A 118 17.50 8.51 -10.53
C ALA A 118 18.12 7.87 -9.27
N GLY A 119 19.45 7.77 -9.29
CA GLY A 119 20.22 7.08 -8.25
C GLY A 119 20.67 7.98 -7.10
N GLY A 120 20.28 9.26 -7.08
CA GLY A 120 20.80 10.22 -6.12
C GLY A 120 19.80 11.33 -5.84
N GLY A 121 19.30 11.37 -4.60
CA GLY A 121 18.48 12.47 -4.08
C GLY A 121 16.99 12.26 -4.11
N ASP A 122 16.49 11.15 -4.61
CA ASP A 122 15.15 11.13 -5.17
C ASP A 122 14.08 10.68 -4.17
N SER A 123 12.94 11.37 -4.26
CA SER A 123 11.70 11.04 -3.56
C SER A 123 10.65 10.67 -4.59
N LEU A 124 10.12 9.45 -4.55
CA LEU A 124 9.01 9.03 -5.38
C LEU A 124 7.69 9.22 -4.62
N PHE A 125 6.85 10.13 -5.12
CA PHE A 125 5.50 10.35 -4.60
C PHE A 125 4.49 9.52 -5.39
N ALA A 126 3.49 8.98 -4.69
CA ALA A 126 2.30 8.37 -5.27
C ALA A 126 1.05 9.18 -4.91
N TYR A 127 0.23 9.50 -5.90
CA TYR A 127 -0.93 10.36 -5.72
C TYR A 127 -2.04 10.04 -6.73
N VAL A 128 -3.25 10.51 -6.41
CA VAL A 128 -4.40 10.54 -7.34
C VAL A 128 -4.76 11.98 -7.64
N GLY A 129 -5.37 12.21 -8.79
CA GLY A 129 -5.74 13.54 -9.27
C GLY A 129 -6.71 13.46 -10.44
N SER A 130 -7.27 14.59 -10.87
CA SER A 130 -8.03 14.64 -12.12
C SER A 130 -7.15 14.40 -13.35
N ASP A 131 -5.86 14.69 -13.20
CA ASP A 131 -4.79 14.46 -14.17
C ASP A 131 -3.43 14.46 -13.45
N ALA A 132 -2.38 14.15 -14.19
CA ALA A 132 -0.99 14.09 -13.73
C ALA A 132 -0.41 15.41 -13.19
N THR A 133 -1.10 16.55 -13.37
CA THR A 133 -0.63 17.87 -12.93
C THR A 133 -1.52 18.49 -11.86
N THR A 134 -2.62 17.82 -11.50
CA THR A 134 -3.60 18.31 -10.53
C THR A 134 -3.84 17.26 -9.45
N PRO A 135 -2.90 17.08 -8.49
CA PRO A 135 -3.09 16.16 -7.38
C PRO A 135 -4.32 16.52 -6.54
N ALA A 136 -5.10 15.51 -6.16
CA ALA A 136 -6.27 15.61 -5.31
C ALA A 136 -6.06 14.94 -3.94
N ALA A 137 -5.23 13.89 -3.88
CA ALA A 137 -4.77 13.27 -2.64
C ALA A 137 -3.43 12.56 -2.86
N PHE A 138 -2.55 12.63 -1.87
CA PHE A 138 -1.33 11.82 -1.85
C PHE A 138 -1.59 10.51 -1.11
N LEU A 139 -1.01 9.42 -1.61
CA LEU A 139 -1.21 8.09 -1.07
C LEU A 139 0.01 7.61 -0.26
N ALA A 140 1.21 7.76 -0.83
CA ALA A 140 2.45 7.40 -0.17
C ALA A 140 3.66 8.15 -0.76
N ALA A 141 4.79 8.15 -0.05
CA ALA A 141 6.08 8.59 -0.59
C ALA A 141 7.24 7.72 -0.08
N ILE A 142 8.28 7.56 -0.89
CA ILE A 142 9.55 6.94 -0.51
C ILE A 142 10.70 7.82 -0.96
N SER A 143 11.72 7.97 -0.13
CA SER A 143 12.95 8.68 -0.48
C SER A 143 14.18 7.84 -0.20
N ASN A 144 15.19 7.91 -1.06
CA ASN A 144 16.51 7.30 -0.83
C ASN A 144 17.58 8.27 -0.31
N GLU A 145 17.21 9.51 -0.02
CA GLU A 145 18.09 10.55 0.55
C GLU A 145 17.45 11.32 1.74
N GLY A 146 16.19 11.02 2.04
CA GLY A 146 15.38 11.74 3.01
C GLY A 146 14.44 12.74 2.37
N PHE A 147 13.49 13.26 3.15
CA PHE A 147 12.66 14.38 2.73
C PHE A 147 13.29 15.66 3.30
N GLU A 148 13.73 16.56 2.43
CA GLU A 148 14.32 17.84 2.83
C GLU A 148 13.25 18.92 3.02
N GLY A 149 13.47 19.81 4.00
CA GLY A 149 12.63 20.97 4.24
C GLY A 149 11.14 20.63 4.42
N ASP A 150 10.29 21.23 3.58
CA ASP A 150 8.84 21.13 3.65
C ASP A 150 8.25 20.19 2.58
N GLN A 151 9.04 19.25 2.02
CA GLN A 151 8.59 18.38 0.91
C GLN A 151 7.32 17.57 1.21
N LEU A 152 7.07 17.19 2.47
CA LEU A 152 5.82 16.53 2.86
C LEU A 152 4.70 17.51 3.27
N SER A 153 5.03 18.79 3.49
CA SER A 153 4.04 19.78 3.93
C SER A 153 2.92 19.94 2.90
N GLY A 154 1.68 20.02 3.39
CA GLY A 154 0.51 20.20 2.54
C GLY A 154 0.08 18.98 1.73
N THR A 155 0.83 17.87 1.78
CA THR A 155 0.49 16.61 1.10
C THR A 155 -0.47 15.74 1.92
N GLY A 156 -0.46 15.88 3.24
CA GLY A 156 -1.14 14.97 4.17
C GLY A 156 -0.33 13.70 4.50
N LEU A 157 0.84 13.50 3.86
CA LEU A 157 1.75 12.41 4.17
C LEU A 157 2.57 12.71 5.44
N ALA A 158 2.94 11.66 6.16
CA ALA A 158 3.78 11.74 7.36
C ALA A 158 4.85 10.66 7.38
N LEU A 159 6.10 11.06 7.66
CA LEU A 159 7.23 10.15 7.84
C LEU A 159 6.91 9.14 8.96
N GLY A 160 7.16 7.85 8.72
CA GLY A 160 6.87 6.78 9.68
C GLY A 160 5.42 6.27 9.67
N SER A 161 4.57 6.81 8.79
CA SER A 161 3.16 6.39 8.68
C SER A 161 2.71 6.19 7.23
N SER A 162 2.94 7.17 6.35
CA SER A 162 2.58 7.11 4.93
C SER A 162 3.71 7.57 4.02
N ALA A 163 4.84 7.95 4.60
CA ALA A 163 6.08 8.20 3.89
C ALA A 163 7.25 7.53 4.60
N ILE A 164 8.25 7.08 3.83
CA ILE A 164 9.48 6.47 4.35
C ILE A 164 10.71 7.15 3.75
N ALA A 165 11.71 7.37 4.60
CA ALA A 165 13.05 7.72 4.19
C ALA A 165 13.97 6.53 4.42
N LEU A 166 14.58 6.01 3.35
CA LEU A 166 15.64 5.02 3.42
C LEU A 166 16.98 5.70 3.69
N GLU A 167 18.01 4.89 3.99
CA GLU A 167 19.36 5.41 4.20
C GLU A 167 19.88 6.13 2.95
N ALA A 168 20.49 7.31 3.12
CA ALA A 168 21.05 8.10 2.03
C ALA A 168 21.97 7.28 1.09
N GLY A 169 21.70 7.36 -0.21
CA GLY A 169 22.42 6.63 -1.26
C GLY A 169 21.97 5.18 -1.42
N THR A 170 20.79 4.83 -0.92
CA THR A 170 20.17 3.51 -1.19
C THR A 170 19.88 3.38 -2.69
N ARG A 171 20.44 2.33 -3.30
CA ARG A 171 20.18 1.95 -4.69
C ARG A 171 19.13 0.87 -4.81
N PHE A 172 19.05 -0.01 -3.81
CA PHE A 172 17.98 -0.98 -3.65
C PHE A 172 17.55 -1.05 -2.20
N GLY A 173 16.26 -0.87 -1.95
CA GLY A 173 15.63 -1.08 -0.66
C GLY A 173 14.49 -2.08 -0.79
N GLU A 174 14.35 -2.96 0.20
CA GLU A 174 13.24 -3.90 0.30
C GLU A 174 12.75 -4.02 1.74
N TYR A 175 11.44 -4.03 1.92
CA TYR A 175 10.81 -4.34 3.19
C TYR A 175 10.99 -5.81 3.56
N VAL A 176 11.62 -6.05 4.71
CA VAL A 176 11.94 -7.37 5.26
C VAL A 176 11.20 -7.67 6.57
N GLY A 177 10.31 -6.77 7.01
CA GLY A 177 9.47 -6.98 8.18
C GLY A 177 8.35 -8.00 7.95
N ALA A 178 7.50 -8.17 8.97
CA ALA A 178 6.38 -9.11 8.90
C ALA A 178 5.36 -8.69 7.84
N ARG A 179 4.87 -9.67 7.08
CA ARG A 179 3.76 -9.54 6.10
C ARG A 179 2.50 -10.30 6.55
N SER A 180 2.50 -10.81 7.77
CA SER A 180 1.36 -11.53 8.36
C SER A 180 1.23 -11.20 9.84
N GLY A 181 0.01 -11.34 10.37
CA GLY A 181 -0.26 -11.27 11.81
C GLY A 181 -0.80 -9.93 12.33
N GLU A 182 -0.85 -8.88 11.51
CA GLU A 182 -1.52 -7.64 11.90
C GLU A 182 -3.05 -7.79 11.96
N ALA A 183 -3.71 -6.99 12.80
CA ALA A 183 -5.16 -7.04 12.97
C ALA A 183 -5.95 -6.50 11.76
N ALA A 184 -5.34 -5.62 10.98
CA ALA A 184 -5.91 -5.00 9.77
C ALA A 184 -4.79 -4.65 8.79
N PHE A 185 -5.10 -4.52 7.50
CA PHE A 185 -4.10 -4.13 6.50
C PHE A 185 -3.51 -2.74 6.77
N ALA A 186 -4.33 -1.76 7.14
CA ALA A 186 -3.88 -0.43 7.54
C ALA A 186 -2.86 -0.45 8.71
N SER A 187 -2.87 -1.48 9.57
CA SER A 187 -1.88 -1.60 10.65
C SER A 187 -0.45 -1.84 10.14
N TYR A 188 -0.27 -2.30 8.90
CA TYR A 188 1.05 -2.42 8.29
C TYR A 188 1.67 -1.07 7.90
N ALA A 189 0.90 0.03 7.88
CA ALA A 189 1.40 1.34 7.47
C ALA A 189 2.62 1.79 8.29
N SER A 190 2.58 1.62 9.62
CA SER A 190 3.71 1.98 10.49
C SER A 190 4.96 1.11 10.26
N PRO A 191 4.91 -0.24 10.30
CA PRO A 191 6.10 -1.04 10.07
C PRO A 191 6.66 -0.90 8.65
N LEU A 192 5.81 -0.72 7.63
CA LEU A 192 6.25 -0.46 6.25
C LEU A 192 6.99 0.87 6.11
N ASN A 193 6.65 1.86 6.91
CA ASN A 193 7.29 3.17 6.90
C ASN A 193 8.37 3.35 7.97
N GLU A 194 8.80 2.26 8.61
CA GLU A 194 9.89 2.22 9.59
C GLU A 194 11.17 1.69 8.93
N ALA A 195 12.20 2.54 8.81
CA ALA A 195 13.46 2.21 8.15
C ALA A 195 14.17 1.00 8.77
N ALA A 196 13.98 0.73 10.08
CA ALA A 196 14.54 -0.45 10.73
C ALA A 196 13.99 -1.79 10.18
N ASN A 197 12.85 -1.78 9.47
CA ASN A 197 12.26 -2.97 8.85
C ASN A 197 12.67 -3.15 7.37
N TRP A 198 13.66 -2.39 6.89
CA TRP A 198 14.14 -2.45 5.52
C TRP A 198 15.56 -2.95 5.43
N SER A 199 15.82 -3.75 4.40
CA SER A 199 17.17 -4.09 3.95
C SER A 199 17.55 -3.18 2.80
N VAL A 200 18.75 -2.59 2.87
CA VAL A 200 19.24 -1.64 1.85
C VAL A 200 20.58 -2.07 1.27
N SER A 201 20.78 -1.78 -0.01
CA SER A 201 22.03 -1.98 -0.76
C SER A 201 22.40 -0.68 -1.48
N LYS A 202 23.69 -0.33 -1.41
CA LYS A 202 24.29 0.76 -2.19
C LYS A 202 25.11 0.25 -3.38
N LEU A 203 25.02 -1.05 -3.66
CA LEU A 203 25.70 -1.72 -4.77
C LEU A 203 24.73 -1.90 -5.93
N ASN A 204 25.29 -2.18 -7.11
CA ASN A 204 24.50 -2.48 -8.31
C ASN A 204 23.50 -3.63 -8.03
N SER A 205 22.22 -3.31 -8.18
CA SER A 205 21.10 -4.21 -7.88
C SER A 205 20.13 -4.36 -9.07
N ALA A 206 20.58 -4.09 -10.30
CA ALA A 206 19.74 -4.10 -11.51
C ALA A 206 19.02 -5.44 -11.78
N SER A 207 19.60 -6.55 -11.33
CA SER A 207 19.02 -7.90 -11.49
C SER A 207 18.28 -8.42 -10.26
N VAL A 208 18.20 -7.63 -9.19
CA VAL A 208 17.55 -8.05 -7.94
C VAL A 208 16.05 -7.85 -8.08
N ALA A 209 15.29 -8.95 -7.97
CA ALA A 209 13.84 -8.91 -7.93
C ALA A 209 13.36 -8.73 -6.49
N PRO A 210 12.40 -7.84 -6.21
CA PRO A 210 11.86 -7.66 -4.88
C PRO A 210 10.89 -8.79 -4.48
N ASN A 211 10.63 -8.91 -3.18
CA ASN A 211 9.68 -9.81 -2.56
C ASN A 211 8.24 -9.32 -2.82
N LEU A 212 7.52 -10.11 -3.62
CA LEU A 212 6.14 -9.85 -4.02
C LEU A 212 5.11 -10.64 -3.21
N GLU A 213 5.51 -11.24 -2.09
CA GLU A 213 4.58 -11.93 -1.19
C GLU A 213 3.53 -10.95 -0.66
N SER A 214 2.26 -11.32 -0.84
CA SER A 214 1.12 -10.57 -0.36
C SER A 214 1.09 -10.51 1.17
N PHE A 215 0.53 -9.43 1.69
CA PHE A 215 0.29 -9.27 3.11
C PHE A 215 -0.99 -10.00 3.49
N THR A 216 -1.05 -10.45 4.74
CA THR A 216 -2.23 -11.13 5.31
C THR A 216 -2.50 -10.58 6.70
N ILE A 217 -3.75 -10.63 7.15
CA ILE A 217 -4.13 -10.24 8.50
C ILE A 217 -4.24 -11.48 9.40
N ALA A 218 -4.11 -11.29 10.71
CA ALA A 218 -4.41 -12.34 11.67
C ALA A 218 -5.83 -12.86 11.44
N ALA A 219 -5.98 -14.18 11.35
CA ALA A 219 -7.30 -14.79 11.35
C ALA A 219 -8.00 -14.39 12.65
N ALA A 220 -9.28 -13.99 12.56
CA ALA A 220 -10.09 -13.73 13.73
C ALA A 220 -10.03 -14.98 14.64
N VAL A 221 -9.47 -14.83 15.84
CA VAL A 221 -9.46 -15.91 16.83
C VAL A 221 -10.91 -16.16 17.20
N PRO A 222 -11.49 -17.35 16.91
CA PRO A 222 -12.85 -17.63 17.33
C PRO A 222 -12.86 -17.61 18.85
N GLU A 223 -13.53 -16.63 19.45
CA GLU A 223 -13.80 -16.70 20.87
C GLU A 223 -14.58 -17.99 21.12
N PRO A 224 -14.22 -18.82 22.12
CA PRO A 224 -15.10 -19.90 22.50
C PRO A 224 -16.42 -19.24 22.90
N GLU A 225 -17.51 -19.56 22.17
CA GLU A 225 -18.82 -18.98 22.42
C GLU A 225 -19.04 -18.92 23.92
N SER A 226 -19.26 -17.73 24.49
CA SER A 226 -19.29 -17.57 25.95
C SER A 226 -20.29 -18.53 26.62
N TYR A 227 -21.27 -19.02 25.84
CA TYR A 227 -22.19 -20.09 26.18
C TYR A 227 -21.52 -21.46 26.39
N ALA A 228 -20.55 -21.86 25.58
CA ALA A 228 -19.81 -23.12 25.75
C ALA A 228 -19.00 -23.12 27.06
N MET A 229 -18.35 -21.99 27.39
CA MET A 229 -17.62 -21.84 28.66
C MET A 229 -18.57 -21.72 29.86
N MET A 230 -19.69 -21.02 29.73
CA MET A 230 -20.73 -20.94 30.76
C MET A 230 -21.40 -22.30 31.01
N LEU A 231 -21.70 -23.06 29.96
CA LEU A 231 -22.30 -24.41 30.04
C LEU A 231 -21.32 -25.43 30.61
N ALA A 232 -20.04 -25.36 30.24
CA ALA A 232 -19.00 -26.18 30.85
C ALA A 232 -18.84 -25.85 32.35
N GLY A 233 -18.86 -24.57 32.71
CA GLY A 233 -18.85 -24.11 34.10
C GLY A 233 -20.06 -24.59 34.89
N LEU A 234 -21.27 -24.47 34.34
CA LEU A 234 -22.52 -24.96 34.94
C LEU A 234 -22.53 -26.50 35.07
N GLY A 235 -22.02 -27.21 34.07
CA GLY A 235 -21.89 -28.66 34.08
C GLY A 235 -20.94 -29.16 35.19
N LEU A 236 -19.82 -28.48 35.40
CA LEU A 236 -18.89 -28.77 36.50
C LEU A 236 -19.54 -28.51 37.86
N LEU A 237 -20.26 -27.39 38.02
CA LEU A 237 -20.97 -27.07 39.26
C LEU A 237 -22.08 -28.09 39.57
N ALA A 238 -22.84 -28.53 38.55
CA ALA A 238 -23.84 -29.57 38.69
C ALA A 238 -23.23 -30.93 39.07
N GLY A 239 -22.08 -31.29 38.49
CA GLY A 239 -21.34 -32.50 38.84
C GLY A 239 -20.83 -32.50 40.29
N VAL A 240 -20.31 -31.36 40.77
CA VAL A 240 -19.86 -31.19 42.15
C VAL A 240 -21.03 -31.23 43.13
N ALA A 241 -22.15 -30.57 42.81
CA ALA A 241 -23.35 -30.58 43.65
C ALA A 241 -23.96 -31.99 43.78
N ARG A 242 -23.89 -32.81 42.71
CA ARG A 242 -24.38 -34.19 42.71
C ARG A 242 -23.54 -35.15 43.55
N ARG A 243 -22.23 -34.89 43.71
CA ARG A 243 -21.32 -35.70 44.54
C ARG A 243 -21.44 -35.43 46.04
N ARG A 244 -22.13 -34.37 46.45
CA ARG A 244 -22.30 -33.96 47.86
C ARG A 244 -23.62 -34.41 48.49
N ARG A 245 -24.42 -35.21 47.77
CA ARG A 245 -25.59 -35.92 48.29
C ARG A 245 -25.29 -37.40 48.33
#